data_AF-A0A2T2RDA2-F1
#
_entry.id   AF-A0A2T2RDA2-F1
#
_cell.length_a   1.000
_cell.length_b   1.000
_cell.length_c   1.000
_cell.angle_alpha   90.00
_cell.angle_beta   90.00
_cell.angle_gamma   90.00
#
_symmetry.space_group_name_H-M   'P 1'
#
loop_
_entity.id
_entity.type
_entity.pdbx_description
1 polymer ?
#
loop_
_entity_poly.entity_id
_entity_poly.type
_entity_poly.pdbx_seq_one_letter_code
_entity_poly.pdbx_strand_id
1 'polypeptide(L)'
;MLVTRADPADAEAVAAVASGARYDPEACLIVARPAPRVAGSVTVVTGGTSDLPVARECAAVLDAFGVTAEVIADVGVAGVHRLLGVRDRLAAADAVVAVAGMEGTLPTAVAGLVSAPVLAVPTSVGYGAAFEGLAALLSMLTSCAPGVMVVNIDGGFHAALAARRVLAAGGTPP
;
A
#
# COMPACT_ATOMS: atom_id res chain seq x y z
N MET A 1 6.75 18.27 2.15
CA MET A 1 5.76 18.19 3.24
C MET A 1 4.59 17.42 2.68
N LEU A 2 4.12 16.45 3.46
CA LEU A 2 3.06 15.52 3.10
C LEU A 2 2.15 15.37 4.32
N VAL A 3 0.84 15.42 4.12
CA VAL A 3 -0.18 15.22 5.16
C VAL A 3 -1.12 14.13 4.67
N THR A 4 -1.30 13.06 5.45
CA THR A 4 -2.20 11.94 5.14
C THR A 4 -3.47 12.04 5.97
N ARG A 5 -4.54 11.36 5.52
CA ARG A 5 -5.87 11.42 6.15
C ARG A 5 -6.38 12.86 6.29
N ALA A 6 -6.02 13.70 5.33
CA ALA A 6 -6.34 15.11 5.29
C ALA A 6 -7.77 15.36 4.80
N ASP A 7 -8.43 16.33 5.41
CA ASP A 7 -9.74 16.81 5.01
C ASP A 7 -9.65 18.15 4.23
N PRO A 8 -10.78 18.67 3.69
CA PRO A 8 -10.77 19.94 2.98
C PRO A 8 -10.32 21.15 3.81
N ALA A 9 -10.54 21.13 5.13
CA ALA A 9 -10.10 22.21 6.02
C ALA A 9 -8.57 22.18 6.20
N ASP A 10 -7.98 21.00 6.31
CA ASP A 10 -6.52 20.82 6.29
C ASP A 10 -5.93 21.36 4.98
N ALA A 11 -6.58 21.09 3.85
CA ALA A 11 -6.13 21.54 2.54
C ALA A 11 -6.12 23.07 2.43
N GLU A 12 -7.17 23.74 2.92
CA GLU A 12 -7.26 25.20 2.97
C GLU A 12 -6.17 25.79 3.87
N ALA A 13 -5.98 25.22 5.07
CA ALA A 13 -4.95 25.66 6.00
C ALA A 13 -3.53 25.51 5.43
N VAL A 14 -3.25 24.39 4.75
CA VAL A 14 -1.95 24.15 4.10
C VAL A 14 -1.75 25.07 2.90
N ALA A 15 -2.78 25.31 2.08
CA ALA A 15 -2.69 26.19 0.92
C ALA A 15 -2.31 27.63 1.31
N ALA A 16 -2.73 28.09 2.49
CA ALA A 16 -2.38 29.41 3.02
C ALA A 16 -0.87 29.57 3.33
N VAL A 17 -0.16 28.48 3.65
CA VAL A 17 1.25 28.53 4.08
C VAL A 17 2.23 27.86 3.10
N ALA A 18 1.74 27.05 2.16
CA ALA A 18 2.54 26.32 1.20
C ALA A 18 1.99 26.49 -0.22
N SER A 19 2.40 27.59 -0.89
CA SER A 19 2.07 27.84 -2.29
C SER A 19 2.53 26.68 -3.18
N GLY A 20 1.58 26.00 -3.83
CA GLY A 20 1.84 24.82 -4.68
C GLY A 20 1.48 23.47 -4.05
N ALA A 21 0.93 23.46 -2.82
CA ALA A 21 0.33 22.26 -2.27
C ALA A 21 -0.85 21.75 -3.11
N ARG A 22 -0.87 20.44 -3.34
CA ARG A 22 -1.93 19.73 -4.06
C ARG A 22 -2.68 18.85 -3.09
N TYR A 23 -4.00 18.94 -3.11
CA TYR A 23 -4.89 18.07 -2.35
C TYR A 23 -5.49 17.01 -3.27
N ASP A 24 -5.37 15.75 -2.88
CA ASP A 24 -6.05 14.61 -3.48
C ASP A 24 -7.17 14.17 -2.51
N PRO A 25 -8.44 14.43 -2.84
CA PRO A 25 -9.57 14.07 -1.99
C PRO A 25 -9.86 12.57 -1.97
N GLU A 26 -9.45 11.80 -2.99
CA GLU A 26 -9.68 10.35 -3.01
C GLU A 26 -8.67 9.60 -2.14
N ALA A 27 -7.44 10.11 -2.06
CA ALA A 27 -6.38 9.57 -1.21
C ALA A 27 -6.31 10.24 0.18
N CYS A 28 -7.14 11.26 0.44
CA CYS A 28 -7.07 12.13 1.60
C CYS A 28 -5.63 12.62 1.85
N LEU A 29 -4.97 13.11 0.81
CA LEU A 29 -3.52 13.40 0.82
C LEU A 29 -3.25 14.85 0.38
N ILE A 30 -2.41 15.56 1.13
CA ILE A 30 -1.85 16.85 0.72
C ILE A 30 -0.36 16.70 0.44
N VAL A 31 0.07 17.09 -0.76
CA VAL A 31 1.47 17.06 -1.20
C VAL A 31 1.94 18.47 -1.55
N ALA A 32 2.85 19.02 -0.76
CA ALA A 32 3.42 20.35 -1.01
C ALA A 32 4.78 20.32 -1.70
N ARG A 33 5.56 19.26 -1.49
CA ARG A 33 6.90 19.10 -2.08
C ARG A 33 7.12 17.63 -2.44
N PRO A 34 6.78 17.20 -3.66
CA PRO A 34 7.04 15.84 -4.10
C PRO A 34 8.55 15.61 -4.23
N ALA A 35 8.99 14.37 -3.98
CA ALA A 35 10.38 13.99 -4.14
C ALA A 35 10.72 13.69 -5.62
N PRO A 36 12.00 13.79 -6.02
CA PRO A 36 12.44 13.33 -7.34
C PRO A 36 12.16 11.85 -7.56
N ARG A 37 11.98 11.45 -8.83
CA ARG A 37 11.78 10.05 -9.21
C ARG A 37 12.97 9.19 -8.79
N VAL A 38 12.69 7.99 -8.33
CA VAL A 38 13.70 6.97 -7.99
C VAL A 38 13.53 5.73 -8.85
N ALA A 39 14.61 4.95 -8.94
CA ALA A 39 14.58 3.64 -9.57
C ALA A 39 13.74 2.65 -8.74
N GLY A 40 13.20 1.66 -9.43
CA GLY A 40 12.34 0.64 -8.85
C GLY A 40 10.85 0.97 -8.93
N SER A 41 10.05 -0.05 -8.72
CA SER A 41 8.60 -0.04 -8.87
C SER A 41 7.92 -0.79 -7.73
N VAL A 42 6.72 -0.35 -7.36
CA VAL A 42 5.90 -1.00 -6.35
C VAL A 42 4.54 -1.34 -6.94
N THR A 43 4.12 -2.58 -6.80
CA THR A 43 2.74 -2.96 -7.12
C THR A 43 1.92 -3.01 -5.85
N VAL A 44 0.87 -2.20 -5.77
CA VAL A 44 -0.10 -2.17 -4.68
C VAL A 44 -1.32 -2.97 -5.09
N VAL A 45 -1.61 -4.05 -4.38
CA VAL A 45 -2.74 -4.94 -4.69
C VAL A 45 -3.77 -4.97 -3.59
N THR A 46 -5.05 -5.10 -3.97
CA THR A 46 -6.16 -5.21 -3.03
C THR A 46 -6.97 -6.48 -3.19
N GLY A 47 -7.52 -6.97 -2.07
CA GLY A 47 -8.41 -8.12 -2.08
C GLY A 47 -9.75 -7.81 -2.75
N GLY A 48 -10.30 -6.64 -2.44
CA GLY A 48 -11.52 -6.12 -3.04
C GLY A 48 -11.50 -4.59 -3.16
N THR A 49 -12.62 -4.02 -3.62
CA THR A 49 -12.76 -2.57 -3.78
C THR A 49 -12.89 -1.83 -2.45
N SER A 50 -13.36 -2.49 -1.39
CA SER A 50 -13.46 -1.91 -0.04
C SER A 50 -12.10 -1.48 0.54
N ASP A 51 -11.02 -2.11 0.10
CA ASP A 51 -9.65 -1.80 0.54
C ASP A 51 -9.00 -0.66 -0.27
N LEU A 52 -9.68 -0.16 -1.32
CA LEU A 52 -9.15 0.87 -2.21
C LEU A 52 -8.71 2.16 -1.51
N PRO A 53 -9.42 2.70 -0.50
CA PRO A 53 -8.98 3.93 0.18
C PRO A 53 -7.56 3.79 0.76
N VAL A 54 -7.25 2.67 1.42
CA VAL A 54 -5.93 2.39 2.00
C VAL A 54 -4.88 2.17 0.89
N ALA A 55 -5.25 1.49 -0.19
CA ALA A 55 -4.34 1.25 -1.31
C ALA A 55 -4.02 2.53 -2.09
N ARG A 56 -5.00 3.44 -2.25
CA ARG A 56 -4.82 4.74 -2.90
C ARG A 56 -3.99 5.68 -2.04
N GLU A 57 -4.20 5.69 -0.72
CA GLU A 57 -3.29 6.39 0.20
C GLU A 57 -1.85 5.90 0.00
N CYS A 58 -1.64 4.58 0.00
CA CYS A 58 -0.31 3.99 -0.23
C CYS A 58 0.30 4.44 -1.56
N ALA A 59 -0.43 4.30 -2.67
CA ALA A 59 0.04 4.66 -4.01
C ALA A 59 0.33 6.15 -4.14
N ALA A 60 -0.52 7.02 -3.59
CA ALA A 60 -0.33 8.46 -3.62
C ALA A 60 0.87 8.90 -2.76
N VAL A 61 1.10 8.25 -1.62
CA VAL A 61 2.31 8.46 -0.82
C VAL A 61 3.55 7.99 -1.59
N LEU A 62 3.53 6.81 -2.22
CA LEU A 62 4.63 6.33 -3.05
C LEU A 62 4.99 7.32 -4.16
N ASP A 63 3.98 7.82 -4.89
CA ASP A 63 4.18 8.82 -5.94
C ASP A 63 4.77 10.13 -5.39
N ALA A 64 4.26 10.61 -4.26
CA ALA A 64 4.79 11.79 -3.57
C ALA A 64 6.26 11.61 -3.13
N PHE A 65 6.72 10.38 -2.91
CA PHE A 65 8.11 10.03 -2.61
C PHE A 65 8.92 9.58 -3.84
N GLY A 66 8.38 9.80 -5.04
CA GLY A 66 9.05 9.60 -6.32
C GLY A 66 9.08 8.14 -6.80
N VAL A 67 8.35 7.24 -6.15
CA VAL A 67 8.29 5.83 -6.52
C VAL A 67 7.20 5.62 -7.55
N THR A 68 7.49 4.84 -8.59
CA THR A 68 6.48 4.40 -9.55
C THR A 68 5.61 3.33 -8.89
N ALA A 69 4.32 3.60 -8.75
CA ALA A 69 3.38 2.67 -8.14
C ALA A 69 2.26 2.29 -9.12
N GLU A 70 1.96 0.99 -9.21
CA GLU A 70 0.81 0.46 -9.95
C GLU A 70 -0.23 -0.07 -8.94
N VAL A 71 -1.51 0.27 -9.13
CA VAL A 71 -2.59 -0.28 -8.29
C VAL A 71 -3.36 -1.35 -9.06
N ILE A 72 -3.47 -2.55 -8.49
CA ILE A 72 -4.27 -3.67 -9.02
C ILE A 72 -5.32 -4.05 -8.00
N ALA A 73 -6.58 -3.73 -8.29
CA ALA A 73 -7.68 -4.00 -7.39
C ALA A 73 -8.38 -5.33 -7.68
N ASP A 74 -9.12 -5.84 -6.69
CA ASP A 74 -10.04 -6.98 -6.82
C ASP A 74 -9.34 -8.30 -7.23
N VAL A 75 -8.15 -8.53 -6.66
CA VAL A 75 -7.33 -9.73 -6.85
C VAL A 75 -7.27 -10.59 -5.58
N GLY A 76 -8.35 -10.56 -4.78
CA GLY A 76 -8.48 -11.33 -3.55
C GLY A 76 -8.53 -12.85 -3.74
N VAL A 77 -8.27 -13.56 -2.64
CA VAL A 77 -8.12 -15.03 -2.63
C VAL A 77 -9.43 -15.76 -2.94
N ALA A 78 -10.58 -15.16 -2.61
CA ALA A 78 -11.90 -15.66 -3.00
C ALA A 78 -12.06 -15.81 -4.52
N GLY A 79 -11.32 -15.02 -5.30
CA GLY A 79 -11.24 -15.11 -6.76
C GLY A 79 -9.82 -15.35 -7.22
N VAL A 80 -9.15 -16.38 -6.69
CA VAL A 80 -7.70 -16.64 -6.90
C VAL A 80 -7.25 -16.62 -8.38
N HIS A 81 -8.12 -16.98 -9.32
CA HIS A 81 -7.84 -16.88 -10.75
C HIS A 81 -7.49 -15.45 -11.21
N ARG A 82 -8.06 -14.42 -10.58
CA ARG A 82 -7.75 -13.01 -10.86
C ARG A 82 -6.35 -12.62 -10.37
N LEU A 83 -5.96 -13.12 -9.20
CA LEU A 83 -4.61 -12.97 -8.68
C LEU A 83 -3.58 -13.65 -9.60
N LEU A 84 -3.86 -14.89 -10.01
CA LEU A 84 -2.99 -15.63 -10.93
C LEU A 84 -2.90 -14.96 -12.30
N GLY A 85 -3.99 -14.33 -12.76
CA GLY A 85 -4.03 -13.56 -14.01
C GLY A 85 -3.12 -12.33 -14.03
N VAL A 86 -2.68 -11.84 -12.87
CA VAL A 86 -1.73 -10.71 -12.76
C VAL A 86 -0.36 -11.13 -12.26
N ARG A 87 -0.07 -12.44 -12.18
CA ARG A 87 1.19 -12.97 -11.64
C ARG A 87 2.43 -12.34 -12.28
N ASP A 88 2.44 -12.18 -13.60
CA ASP A 88 3.64 -11.67 -14.28
C ASP A 88 3.89 -10.18 -13.96
N ARG A 89 2.83 -9.40 -13.70
CA ARG A 89 2.95 -8.02 -13.21
C ARG A 89 3.44 -7.97 -11.76
N LEU A 90 2.99 -8.89 -10.91
CA LEU A 90 3.48 -9.02 -9.54
C LEU A 90 4.97 -9.39 -9.52
N ALA A 91 5.38 -10.35 -10.35
CA ALA A 91 6.76 -10.82 -10.44
C ALA A 91 7.73 -9.77 -11.01
N ALA A 92 7.22 -8.80 -11.78
CA ALA A 92 8.02 -7.70 -12.32
C ALA A 92 8.28 -6.56 -11.32
N ALA A 93 7.55 -6.52 -10.20
CA ALA A 93 7.68 -5.46 -9.20
C ALA A 93 8.89 -5.66 -8.29
N ASP A 94 9.54 -4.57 -7.90
CA ASP A 94 10.69 -4.61 -6.99
C ASP A 94 10.24 -4.74 -5.52
N ALA A 95 9.00 -4.36 -5.21
CA ALA A 95 8.30 -4.66 -3.98
C ALA A 95 6.78 -4.73 -4.23
N VAL A 96 6.06 -5.48 -3.40
CA VAL A 96 4.60 -5.56 -3.48
C VAL A 96 3.98 -5.11 -2.17
N VAL A 97 2.96 -4.26 -2.23
CA VAL A 97 2.12 -3.91 -1.08
C VAL A 97 0.79 -4.63 -1.22
N ALA A 98 0.47 -5.54 -0.32
CA ALA A 98 -0.78 -6.29 -0.32
C ALA A 98 -1.71 -5.75 0.78
N VAL A 99 -2.82 -5.14 0.36
CA VAL A 99 -3.82 -4.50 1.22
C VAL A 99 -5.07 -5.38 1.30
N ALA A 100 -5.43 -5.86 2.49
CA ALA A 100 -6.59 -6.74 2.64
C ALA A 100 -7.19 -6.73 4.05
N GLY A 101 -8.53 -6.73 4.11
CA GLY A 101 -9.32 -6.99 5.31
C GLY A 101 -9.74 -8.45 5.44
N MET A 102 -10.83 -8.69 6.18
CA MET A 102 -11.39 -10.02 6.45
C MET A 102 -10.36 -10.99 7.07
N GLU A 103 -10.08 -12.14 6.47
CA GLU A 103 -9.09 -13.11 6.91
C GLU A 103 -7.63 -12.72 6.61
N GLY A 104 -7.38 -11.62 5.88
CA GLY A 104 -6.03 -11.10 5.66
C GLY A 104 -5.09 -12.01 4.87
N THR A 105 -5.60 -12.96 4.09
CA THR A 105 -4.78 -14.02 3.43
C THR A 105 -4.02 -13.54 2.18
N LEU A 106 -4.42 -12.42 1.58
CA LEU A 106 -3.83 -11.94 0.31
C LEU A 106 -2.30 -11.81 0.32
N PRO A 107 -1.65 -11.21 1.35
CA PRO A 107 -0.19 -11.09 1.38
C PRO A 107 0.52 -12.45 1.36
N THR A 108 -0.02 -13.44 2.07
CA THR A 108 0.50 -14.82 2.07
C THR A 108 0.43 -15.43 0.68
N ALA A 109 -0.68 -15.26 -0.04
CA ALA A 109 -0.83 -15.77 -1.40
C ALA A 109 0.13 -15.06 -2.37
N VAL A 110 0.25 -13.73 -2.27
CA VAL A 110 1.17 -12.92 -3.08
C VAL A 110 2.61 -13.32 -2.85
N ALA A 111 3.05 -13.52 -1.61
CA ALA A 111 4.42 -13.93 -1.28
C ALA A 111 4.80 -15.29 -1.89
N GLY A 112 3.84 -16.18 -2.15
CA GLY A 112 4.08 -17.42 -2.89
C GLY A 112 4.28 -17.24 -4.39
N LEU A 113 4.00 -16.05 -4.95
CA LEU A 113 4.05 -15.73 -6.37
C LEU A 113 5.20 -14.81 -6.76
N VAL A 114 5.88 -14.18 -5.80
CA VAL A 114 6.93 -13.19 -6.05
C VAL A 114 8.20 -13.50 -5.26
N SER A 115 9.35 -13.12 -5.81
CA SER A 115 10.63 -13.10 -5.09
C SER A 115 10.87 -11.77 -4.36
N ALA A 116 10.10 -10.73 -4.71
CA ALA A 116 10.17 -9.42 -4.11
C ALA A 116 9.59 -9.41 -2.68
N PRO A 117 10.06 -8.51 -1.80
CA PRO A 117 9.48 -8.33 -0.47
C PRO A 117 8.00 -7.92 -0.56
N VAL A 118 7.18 -8.47 0.35
CA VAL A 118 5.74 -8.20 0.43
C VAL A 118 5.42 -7.42 1.70
N LEU A 119 4.86 -6.22 1.54
CA LEU A 119 4.36 -5.42 2.65
C LEU A 119 2.86 -5.64 2.83
N ALA A 120 2.50 -6.24 3.96
CA ALA A 120 1.15 -6.57 4.35
C ALA A 120 0.49 -5.39 5.07
N VAL A 121 -0.64 -4.90 4.54
CA VAL A 121 -1.46 -3.86 5.17
C VAL A 121 -2.81 -4.46 5.54
N PRO A 122 -3.01 -4.82 6.82
CA PRO A 122 -4.34 -5.22 7.27
C PRO A 122 -5.26 -4.01 7.22
N THR A 123 -6.50 -4.20 6.77
CA THR A 123 -7.51 -3.13 6.80
C THR A 123 -8.57 -3.42 7.84
N SER A 124 -9.24 -2.37 8.30
CA SER A 124 -10.39 -2.48 9.20
C SER A 124 -11.67 -2.99 8.50
N VAL A 125 -11.59 -3.28 7.20
CA VAL A 125 -12.69 -3.84 6.40
C VAL A 125 -13.04 -5.26 6.87
N GLY A 126 -14.34 -5.49 7.02
CA GLY A 126 -14.93 -6.81 7.25
C GLY A 126 -16.08 -6.72 8.24
N TYR A 127 -16.62 -7.87 8.63
CA TYR A 127 -17.73 -7.95 9.57
C TYR A 127 -17.57 -9.13 10.52
N GLY A 128 -18.31 -9.09 11.64
CA GLY A 128 -18.30 -10.16 12.64
C GLY A 128 -16.91 -10.40 13.21
N ALA A 129 -16.33 -11.54 12.88
CA ALA A 129 -15.02 -11.97 13.40
C ALA A 129 -13.82 -11.23 12.78
N ALA A 130 -14.03 -10.19 11.98
CA ALA A 130 -12.94 -9.32 11.49
C ALA A 130 -12.33 -8.45 12.60
N PHE A 131 -13.11 -8.11 13.63
CA PHE A 131 -12.69 -7.30 14.79
C PHE A 131 -11.90 -6.05 14.40
N GLU A 132 -12.48 -5.21 13.52
CA GLU A 132 -11.87 -3.95 13.04
C GLU A 132 -10.45 -4.14 12.47
N GLY A 133 -10.21 -5.29 11.82
CA GLY A 133 -8.93 -5.62 11.19
C GLY A 133 -7.97 -6.40 12.10
N LEU A 134 -8.32 -6.66 13.37
CA LEU A 134 -7.48 -7.46 14.26
C LEU A 134 -7.31 -8.89 13.73
N ALA A 135 -8.34 -9.49 13.15
CA ALA A 135 -8.24 -10.82 12.55
C ALA A 135 -7.25 -10.81 11.36
N ALA A 136 -7.36 -9.83 10.47
CA ALA A 136 -6.44 -9.67 9.35
C ALA A 136 -5.00 -9.43 9.83
N LEU A 137 -4.80 -8.57 10.83
CA LEU A 137 -3.48 -8.28 11.43
C LEU A 137 -2.84 -9.55 11.99
N LEU A 138 -3.55 -10.30 12.83
CA LEU A 138 -3.03 -11.53 13.43
C LEU A 138 -2.76 -12.61 12.36
N SER A 139 -3.62 -12.73 11.36
CA SER A 139 -3.43 -13.63 10.22
C SER A 139 -2.15 -13.29 9.44
N MET A 140 -1.95 -12.00 9.11
CA MET A 140 -0.75 -11.55 8.40
C MET A 140 0.53 -11.75 9.23
N LEU A 141 0.49 -11.51 10.55
CA LEU A 141 1.63 -11.72 11.45
C LEU A 141 1.99 -13.20 11.64
N THR A 142 0.99 -14.08 11.57
CA THR A 142 1.18 -15.53 11.69
C THR A 142 1.41 -16.23 10.35
N SER A 143 1.57 -15.45 9.26
CA SER A 143 1.88 -15.99 7.95
C SER A 143 3.16 -16.81 7.97
N CYS A 144 3.12 -18.00 7.35
CA CYS A 144 4.30 -18.83 7.15
C CYS A 144 5.09 -18.47 5.90
N ALA A 145 4.58 -17.56 5.05
CA ALA A 145 5.27 -17.14 3.85
C ALA A 145 6.46 -16.23 4.23
N PRO A 146 7.69 -16.56 3.81
CA PRO A 146 8.85 -15.72 4.09
C PRO A 146 8.74 -14.40 3.32
N GLY A 147 9.38 -13.35 3.84
CA GLY A 147 9.43 -12.05 3.17
C GLY A 147 8.18 -11.18 3.31
N VAL A 148 7.19 -11.60 4.11
CA VAL A 148 6.04 -10.78 4.50
C VAL A 148 6.41 -9.87 5.69
N MET A 149 6.19 -8.58 5.54
CA MET A 149 6.37 -7.56 6.58
C MET A 149 5.05 -6.84 6.83
N VAL A 150 4.57 -6.85 8.07
CA VAL A 150 3.24 -6.34 8.42
C VAL A 150 3.33 -4.93 9.00
N VAL A 151 2.48 -4.02 8.52
CA VAL A 151 2.31 -2.68 9.10
C VAL A 151 1.02 -2.61 9.94
N ASN A 152 0.78 -1.45 10.56
CA ASN A 152 -0.43 -1.24 11.35
C ASN A 152 -1.71 -1.28 10.48
N ILE A 153 -2.85 -1.51 11.13
CA ILE A 153 -4.17 -1.52 10.49
C ILE A 153 -4.43 -0.16 9.81
N ASP A 154 -4.92 -0.22 8.56
CA ASP A 154 -5.15 0.93 7.67
C ASP A 154 -3.89 1.80 7.47
N GLY A 155 -2.71 1.19 7.60
CA GLY A 155 -1.41 1.86 7.54
C GLY A 155 -0.84 2.01 6.13
N GLY A 156 -1.62 2.49 5.16
CA GLY A 156 -1.18 2.67 3.76
C GLY A 156 0.08 3.54 3.64
N PHE A 157 0.11 4.66 4.37
CA PHE A 157 1.31 5.51 4.52
C PHE A 157 2.55 4.75 5.03
N HIS A 158 2.39 3.91 6.06
CA HIS A 158 3.52 3.16 6.63
C HIS A 158 4.06 2.13 5.64
N ALA A 159 3.19 1.47 4.89
CA ALA A 159 3.58 0.54 3.85
C ALA A 159 4.35 1.26 2.72
N ALA A 160 3.84 2.39 2.25
CA ALA A 160 4.51 3.20 1.23
C ALA A 160 5.94 3.59 1.64
N LEU A 161 6.12 4.07 2.88
CA LEU A 161 7.45 4.45 3.37
C LEU A 161 8.37 3.26 3.63
N ALA A 162 7.83 2.12 4.04
CA ALA A 162 8.62 0.90 4.17
C ALA A 162 9.09 0.41 2.79
N ALA A 163 8.21 0.39 1.78
CA ALA A 163 8.55 0.00 0.41
C ALA A 163 9.62 0.95 -0.15
N ARG A 164 9.49 2.26 0.06
CA ARG A 164 10.50 3.24 -0.35
C ARG A 164 11.89 2.96 0.23
N ARG A 165 11.95 2.53 1.50
CA ARG A 165 13.22 2.21 2.17
C ARG A 165 13.83 0.92 1.63
N VAL A 166 13.01 -0.09 1.37
CA VAL A 166 13.43 -1.34 0.74
C VAL A 166 14.06 -1.06 -0.63
N LEU A 167 13.42 -0.25 -1.48
CA LEU A 167 13.98 0.13 -2.78
C LEU A 167 15.30 0.90 -2.64
N ALA A 168 15.40 1.80 -1.66
CA ALA A 168 16.62 2.56 -1.42
C ALA A 168 17.79 1.69 -0.94
N ALA A 169 17.52 0.61 -0.19
CA ALA A 169 18.55 -0.31 0.28
C ALA A 169 19.06 -1.27 -0.80
N GLY A 170 18.25 -1.55 -1.83
CA GLY A 170 18.64 -2.36 -2.99
C GLY A 170 19.40 -1.60 -4.08
N GLY A 171 19.35 -0.27 -4.07
CA GLY A 171 20.16 0.58 -4.94
C GLY A 171 21.61 0.68 -4.45
N THR A 172 22.57 0.77 -5.37
CA THR A 172 23.93 1.20 -5.02
C THR A 172 23.82 2.60 -4.40
N PRO A 173 24.35 2.85 -3.18
CA PRO A 173 24.29 4.18 -2.59
C PRO A 173 25.01 5.19 -3.51
N PRO A 174 24.59 6.47 -3.50
CA PRO A 174 25.23 7.52 -4.31
C PRO A 174 26.71 7.70 -3.95
#